data_AF-X0QTB2-F1
#
_entry.id   AF-X0QTB2-F1
#
_cell.length_a   1.000
_cell.length_b   1.000
_cell.length_c   1.000
_cell.angle_alpha   90.00
_cell.angle_beta   90.00
_cell.angle_gamma   90.00
#
_symmetry.space_group_name_H-M   'P 1'
#
loop_
_entity.id
_entity.type
_entity.pdbx_description
1 polymer ?
#
loop_
_entity_poly.entity_id
_entity_poly.type
_entity_poly.pdbx_seq_one_letter_code
_entity_poly.pdbx_strand_id
1 'polypeptide(L)'
;MPPFEQILSAGAAVQNLILALKAQGFSTVWRTGLLCNEPAVKAYFGVGADDYVTAFVYTGTSPKDESKRKPIDIEPLVRFES
;
A
#
# COMPACT_ATOMS: atom_id res chain seq x y z
N MET A 1 20.25 -1.08 6.43
CA MET A 1 19.50 -1.57 5.25
C MET A 1 19.27 -0.38 4.32
N PRO A 2 19.58 -0.47 3.02
CA PRO A 2 19.33 0.61 2.05
C PRO A 2 17.88 1.11 2.12
N PRO A 3 17.61 2.43 2.09
CA PRO A 3 16.25 2.97 2.20
C PRO A 3 15.26 2.40 1.18
N PHE A 4 15.71 2.14 -0.05
CA PHE A 4 14.83 1.59 -1.09
C PHE A 4 14.36 0.16 -0.76
N GLU A 5 15.22 -0.68 -0.17
CA GLU A 5 14.86 -2.04 0.25
C GLU A 5 13.83 -2.01 1.38
N GLN A 6 13.97 -1.06 2.31
CA GLN A 6 13.01 -0.87 3.40
C GLN A 6 11.63 -0.48 2.86
N ILE A 7 11.58 0.47 1.92
CA ILE A 7 10.32 0.92 1.29
C ILE A 7 9.66 -0.22 0.51
N LEU A 8 10.43 -0.96 -0.29
CA LEU A 8 9.91 -2.10 -1.06
C LEU A 8 9.39 -3.21 -0.13
N SER A 9 10.13 -3.52 0.92
CA SER A 9 9.75 -4.53 1.91
C SER A 9 8.46 -4.13 2.65
N ALA A 10 8.38 -2.89 3.13
CA ALA A 10 7.19 -2.37 3.78
C ALA A 10 5.99 -2.34 2.83
N GLY A 11 6.20 -1.97 1.56
CA GLY A 11 5.16 -1.99 0.54
C GLY A 11 4.62 -3.40 0.29
N ALA A 12 5.50 -4.38 0.16
CA ALA A 12 5.13 -5.79 0.01
C ALA A 12 4.37 -6.31 1.24
N ALA A 13 4.82 -5.95 2.45
CA ALA A 13 4.15 -6.33 3.70
C ALA A 13 2.70 -5.79 3.77
N VAL A 14 2.49 -4.52 3.45
CA VAL A 14 1.15 -3.91 3.41
C VAL A 14 0.26 -4.58 2.35
N GLN A 15 0.81 -4.88 1.17
CA GLN A 15 0.06 -5.59 0.12
C GLN A 15 -0.35 -7.00 0.57
N ASN A 16 0.54 -7.73 1.25
CA ASN A 16 0.22 -9.06 1.78
C ASN A 16 -0.87 -8.98 2.86
N LEU A 17 -0.83 -7.98 3.74
CA LEU A 17 -1.89 -7.72 4.71
C LEU A 17 -3.25 -7.49 4.03
N ILE A 18 -3.28 -6.67 2.98
CA ILE A 18 -4.51 -6.40 2.20
C ILE A 18 -5.05 -7.68 1.56
N LEU A 19 -4.18 -8.52 0.99
CA LEU A 19 -4.58 -9.82 0.43
C LEU A 19 -5.17 -10.74 1.51
N ALA A 20 -4.56 -10.80 2.69
CA ALA A 20 -5.05 -11.60 3.80
C ALA A 20 -6.40 -11.10 4.33
N LEU A 21 -6.59 -9.79 4.45
CA LEU A 21 -7.88 -9.18 4.82
C LEU A 21 -8.97 -9.49 3.80
N LYS A 22 -8.64 -9.39 2.50
CA LYS A 22 -9.55 -9.72 1.41
C LYS A 22 -9.95 -11.20 1.43
N ALA A 23 -9.01 -12.11 1.68
CA ALA A 23 -9.29 -13.53 1.83
C ALA A 23 -10.25 -13.84 3.00
N GLN A 24 -10.25 -12.99 4.03
CA GLN A 24 -11.18 -13.06 5.16
C GLN A 24 -12.53 -12.36 4.92
N GLY A 25 -12.75 -11.78 3.72
CA GLY A 25 -14.00 -11.11 3.36
C GLY A 25 -14.06 -9.62 3.69
N PHE A 26 -12.95 -9.01 4.13
CA PHE A 26 -12.89 -7.57 4.35
C PHE A 26 -12.58 -6.81 3.04
N SER A 27 -13.12 -5.60 2.95
CA SER A 27 -12.73 -4.59 1.97
C SER A 27 -11.64 -3.69 2.55
N THR A 28 -10.74 -3.19 1.71
CA THR A 28 -9.63 -2.33 2.14
C THR A 28 -9.37 -1.18 1.18
N VAL A 29 -8.85 -0.05 1.70
CA VAL A 29 -8.33 1.06 0.89
C VAL A 29 -6.95 1.45 1.39
N TRP A 30 -5.96 1.42 0.49
CA TRP A 30 -4.62 1.97 0.74
C TRP A 30 -4.61 3.46 0.38
N ARG A 31 -4.21 4.34 1.32
CA ARG A 31 -3.93 5.75 1.05
C ARG A 31 -2.54 6.18 1.53
N THR A 32 -1.89 6.98 0.69
CA THR A 32 -0.59 7.65 0.95
C THR A 32 -0.64 9.08 0.39
N GLY A 33 -1.63 9.86 0.83
CA GLY A 33 -1.80 11.26 0.40
C GLY A 33 -0.81 12.22 1.05
N LEU A 34 -0.88 13.51 0.68
CA LEU A 34 0.02 14.56 1.18
C LEU A 34 0.14 14.59 2.71
N LEU A 35 -0.97 14.36 3.41
CA LEU A 35 -1.01 14.39 4.87
C LEU A 35 -0.33 13.20 5.56
N CYS A 36 -0.03 12.12 4.83
CA CYS A 36 0.45 10.86 5.41
C CYS A 36 1.80 11.01 6.13
N ASN A 37 2.64 11.95 5.69
CA ASN A 37 3.98 12.18 6.22
C ASN A 37 4.19 13.60 6.78
N GLU A 38 3.11 14.33 7.06
CA GLU A 38 3.18 15.62 7.75
C GLU A 38 3.83 15.45 9.14
N PRO A 39 4.64 16.42 9.61
CA PRO A 39 5.32 16.31 10.91
C PRO A 39 4.38 16.04 12.08
N ALA A 40 3.18 16.63 12.08
CA ALA A 40 2.17 16.39 13.10
C ALA A 40 1.66 14.95 13.12
N VAL A 41 1.52 14.32 11.95
CA VAL A 41 1.09 12.93 11.81
C VAL A 41 2.21 11.99 12.28
N LYS A 42 3.45 12.26 11.87
CA LYS A 42 4.61 11.48 12.34
C LYS A 42 4.77 11.55 13.86
N ALA A 43 4.63 12.74 14.44
CA ALA A 43 4.66 12.96 15.88
C ALA A 43 3.52 12.20 16.59
N TYR A 44 2.30 12.22 16.04
CA TYR A 44 1.17 11.49 16.58
C TYR A 44 1.41 9.97 16.64
N PHE A 45 2.01 9.39 15.61
CA PHE A 45 2.36 7.96 15.57
C PHE A 45 3.69 7.61 16.26
N GLY A 46 4.43 8.60 16.75
CA GLY A 46 5.72 8.39 17.41
C GLY A 46 6.83 7.87 16.49
N VAL A 47 6.73 8.12 15.18
CA VAL A 47 7.76 7.76 14.20
C VAL A 47 8.76 8.91 14.03
N GLY A 48 10.00 8.59 13.69
CA GLY A 48 11.08 9.55 13.50
C GLY A 48 10.84 10.49 12.32
N ALA A 49 11.56 11.62 12.31
CA ALA A 49 11.48 12.59 11.21
C ALA A 49 11.87 11.97 9.85
N ASP A 50 12.83 11.05 9.87
CA ASP A 50 13.34 10.34 8.69
C ASP A 50 12.54 9.07 8.36
N ASP A 51 11.66 8.61 9.25
CA ASP A 51 10.78 7.47 8.99
C ASP A 51 9.70 7.83 7.97
N TYR A 52 9.23 6.84 7.22
CA TYR A 52 8.20 7.05 6.21
C TYR A 52 6.95 6.23 6.52
N VAL A 53 5.83 6.90 6.71
CA VAL A 53 4.53 6.23 6.83
C VAL A 53 4.14 5.73 5.43
N THR A 54 4.21 4.41 5.23
CA THR A 54 4.07 3.76 3.92
C THR A 54 2.62 3.53 3.50
N ALA A 55 1.68 3.48 4.44
CA ALA A 55 0.26 3.30 4.14
C ALA A 55 -0.63 3.66 5.34
N PHE A 56 -1.77 4.28 5.05
CA PHE A 56 -2.98 4.10 5.85
C PHE A 56 -3.88 3.07 5.16
N VAL A 57 -4.15 1.96 5.86
CA VAL A 57 -5.03 0.89 5.39
C VAL A 57 -6.36 1.02 6.12
N TYR A 58 -7.37 1.57 5.43
CA TYR A 58 -8.74 1.54 5.92
C TYR A 58 -9.30 0.15 5.65
N THR A 59 -9.91 -0.48 6.66
CA THR A 59 -10.49 -1.82 6.53
C THR A 59 -11.91 -1.87 7.11
N GLY A 60 -12.76 -2.70 6.53
CA GLY A 60 -14.15 -2.89 6.97
C GLY A 60 -14.97 -3.67 5.95
N THR A 61 -16.29 -3.54 6.02
CA THR A 61 -17.22 -4.15 5.06
C THR A 61 -17.74 -3.10 4.08
N SER A 62 -17.64 -3.37 2.77
CA SER A 62 -18.24 -2.53 1.74
C SER A 62 -19.64 -3.05 1.39
N PRO A 63 -20.68 -2.19 1.35
CA PRO A 63 -22.00 -2.58 0.83
C PRO A 63 -22.05 -2.63 -0.71
N LYS A 64 -20.95 -2.26 -1.38
CA LYS A 64 -20.83 -2.26 -2.85
C LYS A 64 -19.72 -3.22 -3.26
N ASP A 65 -19.94 -3.93 -4.36
CA ASP A 65 -18.91 -4.73 -5.00
C ASP A 65 -17.77 -3.84 -5.50
N GLU A 66 -16.54 -4.36 -5.42
CA GLU A 66 -15.38 -3.73 -6.03
C GLU A 66 -15.57 -3.65 -7.55
N SER A 67 -15.33 -2.47 -8.12
CA SER A 67 -15.32 -2.31 -9.57
C SER A 67 -14.24 -3.20 -10.19
N LYS A 68 -14.57 -3.94 -11.25
CA LYS A 68 -13.58 -4.68 -12.03
C LYS A 68 -12.52 -3.70 -12.55
N ARG A 69 -11.24 -3.97 -12.26
CA ARG A 69 -10.15 -3.21 -12.87
C ARG A 69 -10.16 -3.42 -14.38
N LYS A 70 -9.90 -2.35 -15.13
CA LYS A 70 -9.65 -2.45 -16.57
C LYS A 70 -8.40 -3.31 -16.81
N PRO A 71 -8.39 -4.20 -17.81
CA PRO A 71 -7.18 -4.88 -18.23
C PRO A 71 -6.08 -3.88 -18.58
N ILE A 72 -4.83 -4.23 -18.26
CA ILE A 72 -3.64 -3.46 -18.61
C ILE A 72 -2.91 -4.27 -19.69
N ASP A 73 -2.52 -3.60 -20.78
CA ASP A 73 -1.61 -4.19 -21.77
C ASP A 73 -0.20 -4.32 -21.17
N ILE A 74 0.29 -5.54 -21.05
CA ILE A 74 1.56 -5.85 -20.39
C ILE A 74 2.73 -5.97 -21.37
N GLU A 75 2.47 -6.11 -22.67
CA GLU A 75 3.51 -6.29 -23.68
C GLU A 75 4.55 -5.15 -23.70
N PRO A 76 4.18 -3.87 -23.56
CA PRO A 76 5.20 -2.80 -23.49
C PRO A 76 5.99 -2.77 -22.17
N LEU A 77 5.59 -3.55 -21.16
CA LEU A 77 6.17 -3.51 -19.80
C LEU A 77 7.14 -4.67 -19.50
N VAL A 78 7.16 -5.71 -20.35
CA VAL A 78 7.97 -6.92 -20.12
C VAL A 78 8.97 -7.09 -21.27
N ARG A 79 10.22 -7.45 -20.93
CA ARG A 79 11.25 -7.84 -21.90
C ARG A 79 11.82 -9.19 -21.49
N PHE A 80 11.90 -10.10 -22.45
CA PHE A 80 12.58 -11.38 -22.27
C PHE A 80 13.94 -11.28 -22.95
N GLU A 81 15.01 -11.49 -22.19
CA GLU A 81 16.33 -11.73 -22.77
C GLU A 81 16.44 -13.22 -23.08
N SER A 82 16.76 -13.53 -24.33
CA SER A 82 16.97 -14.89 -24.85
C SER A 82 18.38 -15.41 -24.53
#